data_AF-A0A1G8JB84-F1
#
_entry.id   AF-A0A1G8JB84-F1
#
_cell.length_a   1.000
_cell.length_b   1.000
_cell.length_c   1.000
_cell.angle_alpha   90.00
_cell.angle_beta   90.00
_cell.angle_gamma   90.00
#
_symmetry.space_group_name_H-M   'P 1'
#
loop_
_entity.id
_entity.type
_entity.pdbx_description
1 polymer ?
#
loop_
_entity_poly.entity_id
_entity_poly.type
_entity_poly.pdbx_seq_one_letter_code
_entity_poly.pdbx_strand_id
1 'polypeptide(L)'
;MANTKSAIKRIATTRRQTEANRVHVASMRTAIKHLEDAVANGADNVEELYTTAVQAVDRTAQRGLIHKNKAARTKSQLARLVK
;
A
#
# COMPACT_ATOMS: atom_id res chain seq x y z
N MET A 1 28.96 -12.69 -4.09
CA MET A 1 28.41 -13.56 -5.16
C MET A 1 27.78 -14.77 -4.49
N ALA A 2 26.63 -15.25 -4.96
CA ALA A 2 26.01 -16.45 -4.38
C ALA A 2 26.71 -17.70 -4.92
N ASN A 3 27.40 -18.43 -4.05
CA ASN A 3 28.25 -19.55 -4.46
C ASN A 3 27.51 -20.91 -4.42
N THR A 4 26.35 -20.98 -3.77
CA THR A 4 25.54 -22.19 -3.69
C THR A 4 24.33 -22.11 -4.62
N LYS A 5 23.93 -23.25 -5.21
CA LYS A 5 22.76 -23.33 -6.11
C LYS A 5 21.48 -22.82 -5.42
N SER A 6 21.32 -23.10 -4.13
CA SER A 6 20.20 -22.63 -3.32
C SER A 6 20.20 -21.10 -3.17
N ALA A 7 21.36 -20.48 -2.96
CA ALA A 7 21.48 -19.04 -2.85
C ALA A 7 21.17 -18.33 -4.18
N ILE A 8 21.67 -18.84 -5.31
CA ILE A 8 21.36 -18.31 -6.65
C ILE A 8 19.84 -18.35 -6.91
N LYS A 9 19.19 -19.47 -6.57
CA LYS A 9 17.72 -19.60 -6.66
C LYS A 9 17.00 -18.59 -5.79
N ARG A 10 17.44 -18.39 -4.54
CA ARG A 10 16.83 -17.42 -3.62
C ARG A 10 16.90 -16.00 -4.16
N ILE A 11 18.03 -15.58 -4.75
CA ILE A 11 18.16 -14.25 -5.37
C ILE A 11 17.11 -14.07 -6.47
N ALA A 12 16.95 -15.05 -7.36
CA ALA A 12 15.98 -14.97 -8.45
C ALA A 12 14.52 -14.89 -7.93
N THR A 13 14.18 -15.69 -6.91
CA THR A 13 12.85 -15.66 -6.29
C THR A 13 12.58 -14.32 -5.58
N THR A 14 13.54 -13.84 -4.78
CA THR A 14 13.41 -12.56 -4.06
C THR A 14 13.24 -11.40 -5.04
N ARG A 15 13.97 -11.37 -6.15
CA ARG A 15 13.81 -10.30 -7.16
C ARG A 15 12.38 -10.23 -7.68
N ARG A 16 11.82 -11.38 -8.10
CA ARG A 16 10.43 -11.46 -8.61
C ARG A 16 9.40 -11.02 -7.57
N GLN A 17 9.57 -11.47 -6.32
CA GLN A 17 8.67 -11.11 -5.22
C GLN A 17 8.75 -9.62 -4.90
N THR A 18 9.96 -9.04 -4.85
CA THR A 18 10.17 -7.61 -4.60
C THR A 18 9.50 -6.75 -5.66
N GLU A 19 9.62 -7.11 -6.94
CA GLU A 19 8.98 -6.39 -8.05
C GLU A 19 7.45 -6.40 -7.92
N ALA A 20 6.84 -7.57 -7.67
CA ALA A 20 5.39 -7.68 -7.47
C ALA A 20 4.91 -6.91 -6.24
N ASN A 21 5.62 -7.04 -5.11
CA ASN A 21 5.28 -6.36 -3.86
C ASN A 21 5.39 -4.85 -3.98
N ARG A 22 6.36 -4.36 -4.76
CA ARG A 22 6.53 -2.93 -5.04
C ARG A 22 5.29 -2.34 -5.69
N VAL A 23 4.68 -3.04 -6.65
CA VAL A 23 3.47 -2.58 -7.34
C VAL A 23 2.31 -2.44 -6.36
N HIS A 24 2.08 -3.43 -5.48
CA HIS A 24 1.00 -3.38 -4.50
C HIS A 24 1.17 -2.27 -3.46
N VAL A 25 2.40 -2.07 -2.98
CA VAL A 25 2.68 -0.97 -2.03
C VAL A 25 2.56 0.39 -2.74
N ALA A 26 2.98 0.48 -4.01
CA ALA A 26 2.83 1.70 -4.80
C ALA A 26 1.36 2.04 -5.02
N SER A 27 0.52 1.09 -5.42
CA SER A 27 -0.92 1.34 -5.61
C SER A 27 -1.61 1.84 -4.35
N MET A 28 -1.25 1.29 -3.18
CA MET A 28 -1.75 1.78 -1.90
C MET A 28 -1.34 3.24 -1.64
N ARG A 29 -0.07 3.60 -1.88
CA ARG A 29 0.42 4.97 -1.71
C ARG A 29 -0.25 5.94 -2.67
N THR A 30 -0.46 5.53 -3.92
CA THR A 30 -1.15 6.33 -4.94
C THR A 30 -2.59 6.60 -4.54
N ALA A 31 -3.33 5.60 -4.04
CA ALA A 31 -4.70 5.79 -3.57
C ALA A 31 -4.79 6.76 -2.38
N ILE A 32 -3.84 6.68 -1.44
CA ILE A 32 -3.74 7.63 -0.32
C ILE A 32 -3.49 9.05 -0.84
N LYS A 33 -2.53 9.20 -1.76
CA LYS A 33 -2.20 10.52 -2.33
C LYS A 33 -3.39 11.14 -3.07
N HIS A 34 -4.14 10.36 -3.85
CA HIS A 34 -5.33 10.86 -4.53
C HIS A 34 -6.39 11.38 -3.55
N LEU A 35 -6.56 10.73 -2.40
CA LEU A 35 -7.44 11.25 -1.36
C LEU A 35 -6.91 12.56 -0.76
N GLU A 36 -5.61 12.61 -0.42
CA GLU A 36 -5.00 13.83 0.13
C GLU A 36 -5.14 15.01 -0.84
N ASP A 37 -4.92 14.78 -2.14
CA ASP A 37 -5.08 15.79 -3.19
C ASP A 37 -6.57 16.20 -3.35
N ALA A 38 -7.51 15.27 -3.26
CA ALA A 38 -8.94 15.56 -3.37
C ALA A 38 -9.48 16.38 -2.18
N VAL A 39 -9.03 16.04 -0.97
CA VAL A 39 -9.36 16.80 0.25
C VAL A 39 -8.78 18.21 0.18
N ALA A 40 -7.54 18.36 -0.29
CA ALA A 40 -6.90 19.67 -0.42
C ALA A 40 -7.61 20.59 -1.44
N ASN A 41 -8.19 20.02 -2.50
CA ASN A 41 -8.87 20.75 -3.55
C ASN A 41 -10.39 20.91 -3.31
N GLY A 42 -10.96 20.33 -2.25
CA GLY A 42 -12.39 20.41 -1.94
C GLY A 42 -13.28 19.69 -2.96
N ALA A 43 -12.84 18.55 -3.48
CA ALA A 43 -13.59 17.80 -4.49
C ALA A 43 -14.79 17.05 -3.88
N ASP A 44 -15.89 16.90 -4.63
CA ASP A 44 -17.10 16.21 -4.16
C ASP A 44 -16.95 14.67 -4.04
N ASN A 45 -15.90 14.10 -4.62
CA ASN A 45 -15.66 12.65 -4.68
C ASN A 45 -14.82 12.10 -3.51
N VAL A 46 -14.63 12.87 -2.44
CA VAL A 46 -13.76 12.51 -1.31
C VAL A 46 -14.21 11.22 -0.61
N GLU A 47 -15.52 10.97 -0.47
CA GLU A 47 -16.03 9.75 0.18
C GLU A 47 -15.73 8.48 -0.63
N GLU A 48 -15.86 8.54 -1.96
CA GLU A 48 -15.53 7.42 -2.85
C GLU A 48 -14.02 7.11 -2.85
N LEU A 49 -13.21 8.16 -2.87
CA LEU A 49 -11.76 8.02 -2.76
C LEU A 49 -11.34 7.48 -1.39
N TYR A 50 -12.07 7.82 -0.33
CA TYR A 50 -11.82 7.30 1.01
C TYR A 50 -12.08 5.81 1.10
N THR A 51 -13.23 5.35 0.62
CA THR A 51 -13.54 3.91 0.61
C THR A 51 -12.51 3.14 -0.21
N THR A 52 -12.08 3.68 -1.36
CA THR A 52 -11.04 3.08 -2.20
C THR A 52 -9.68 3.02 -1.49
N ALA A 53 -9.27 4.09 -0.82
CA ALA A 53 -8.00 4.15 -0.08
C ALA A 53 -7.99 3.18 1.11
N VAL A 54 -9.09 3.10 1.87
CA VAL A 54 -9.23 2.15 2.99
C VAL A 54 -9.17 0.71 2.49
N GLN A 55 -9.89 0.38 1.42
CA GLN A 55 -9.82 -0.95 0.80
C GLN A 55 -8.40 -1.30 0.33
N ALA A 56 -7.69 -0.36 -0.27
CA ALA A 56 -6.31 -0.57 -0.71
C ALA A 56 -5.39 -0.88 0.48
N VAL A 57 -5.50 -0.13 1.57
CA VAL A 57 -4.72 -0.37 2.80
C VAL A 57 -4.99 -1.77 3.36
N ASP A 58 -6.25 -2.16 3.48
CA ASP A 58 -6.62 -3.45 4.06
C ASP A 58 -6.18 -4.64 3.19
N ARG A 59 -6.32 -4.55 1.84
CA ARG A 59 -5.79 -5.58 0.92
C ARG A 59 -4.27 -5.73 1.03
N THR A 60 -3.56 -4.62 1.21
CA THR A 60 -2.09 -4.60 1.33
C THR A 60 -1.64 -5.21 2.65
N ALA A 61 -2.43 -5.03 3.72
CA ALA A 61 -2.22 -5.65 5.02
C ALA A 61 -2.52 -7.15 5.01
N GLN A 62 -3.61 -7.58 4.35
CA GLN A 62 -3.96 -9.00 4.21
C GLN A 62 -2.88 -9.79 3.49
N ARG A 63 -2.20 -9.18 2.51
CA ARG A 63 -1.04 -9.77 1.81
C ARG A 63 0.24 -9.80 2.65
N GLY A 64 0.23 -9.26 3.87
CA GLY A 64 1.40 -9.22 4.75
C GLY A 64 2.47 -8.21 4.34
N LEU A 65 2.20 -7.33 3.37
CA LEU A 65 3.17 -6.33 2.88
C LEU A 65 3.31 -5.14 3.83
N ILE A 66 2.29 -4.89 4.65
CA ILE A 66 2.34 -3.94 5.76
C ILE A 66 1.84 -4.62 7.04
N HIS A 67 2.43 -4.23 8.18
CA HIS A 67 1.99 -4.73 9.48
C HIS A 67 0.59 -4.22 9.84
N LYS A 68 -0.20 -5.04 10.56
CA LYS A 68 -1.56 -4.69 11.01
C LYS A 68 -1.64 -3.34 11.73
N ASN A 69 -0.65 -3.02 12.57
CA ASN A 69 -0.61 -1.73 13.29
C ASN A 69 -0.37 -0.55 12.34
N LYS A 70 0.40 -0.76 11.27
CA LYS A 70 0.61 0.28 10.25
C LYS A 70 -0.68 0.53 9.49
N ALA A 71 -1.40 -0.53 9.10
CA ALA A 71 -2.70 -0.41 8.45
C ALA A 71 -3.70 0.33 9.34
N ALA A 72 -3.83 -0.05 10.62
CA ALA A 72 -4.71 0.61 11.57
C ALA A 72 -4.36 2.09 11.76
N ARG A 73 -3.08 2.43 11.91
CA ARG A 73 -2.62 3.82 12.01
C ARG A 73 -2.96 4.63 10.76
N THR A 74 -2.70 4.08 9.57
CA THR A 74 -3.01 4.76 8.31
C THR A 74 -4.51 5.00 8.16
N LYS A 75 -5.37 4.02 8.47
CA LYS A 75 -6.83 4.21 8.45
C LYS A 75 -7.28 5.30 9.41
N SER A 76 -6.73 5.34 10.63
CA SER A 76 -7.02 6.40 11.60
C SER A 76 -6.60 7.79 11.10
N GLN A 77 -5.45 7.89 10.42
CA GLN A 77 -4.99 9.15 9.83
C GLN A 77 -5.89 9.61 8.67
N LEU A 78 -6.30 8.70 7.78
CA LEU A 78 -7.21 9.02 6.67
C LEU A 78 -8.58 9.46 7.19
N ALA A 79 -9.13 8.76 8.19
CA ALA A 79 -10.41 9.12 8.79
C ALA A 79 -10.40 10.52 9.43
N ARG A 80 -9.26 10.94 9.99
CA ARG A 80 -9.09 12.30 10.54
C ARG A 80 -8.93 13.37 9.46
N LEU A 81 -8.53 12.99 8.25
CA LEU A 81 -8.36 13.90 7.11
C LEU A 81 -9.68 14.22 6.42
N VAL A 82 -10.61 13.26 6.41
CA VAL A 82 -11.93 13.38 5.78
C VAL A 82 -12.97 13.98 6.74
N LYS A 83 -12.76 13.84 8.05
CA LYS A 83 -13.62 14.42 9.09
C LYS A 83 -13.27 15.89 9.34
#